data_AF-A0AAJ7FDG4-F1
#
_entry.id   AF-A0AAJ7FDG4-F1
#
_cell.length_a   1.000
_cell.length_b   1.000
_cell.length_c   1.000
_cell.angle_alpha   90.00
_cell.angle_beta   90.00
_cell.angle_gamma   90.00
#
_symmetry.space_group_name_H-M   'P 1'
#
loop_
_entity.id
_entity.type
_entity.pdbx_description
1 polymer ?
#
loop_
_entity_poly.entity_id
_entity_poly.type
_entity_poly.pdbx_seq_one_letter_code
_entity_poly.pdbx_strand_id
1 'polypeptide(L)'
;MADDSLEILEEHPFHPTDPPYGMEHYDLGTLTKDQQRTLNLKKMKQRKDNEQYFKAHPEIKGLISILLSHILQTKPIVDLHEAAGEFFSRPRHKIVAELLDYLSESGCTGSIIDNLRKDLSNSEWEDSTDTENGVPCV
;
A
#
# COMPACT_ATOMS: atom_id res chain seq x y z
N MET A 1 -5.01 -42.74 12.57
CA MET A 1 -6.19 -42.65 11.71
C MET A 1 -6.23 -41.20 11.25
N ALA A 2 -5.75 -40.91 10.04
CA ALA A 2 -5.93 -39.59 9.46
C ALA A 2 -7.36 -39.54 8.91
N ASP A 3 -8.08 -38.47 9.23
CA ASP A 3 -9.44 -38.24 8.76
C ASP A 3 -9.35 -37.64 7.34
N ASP A 4 -9.56 -38.49 6.33
CA ASP A 4 -9.55 -38.12 4.89
C ASP A 4 -10.92 -37.56 4.45
N SER A 5 -11.59 -36.80 5.32
CA SER A 5 -12.82 -36.09 4.97
C SER A 5 -12.46 -34.93 4.03
N LEU A 6 -12.72 -35.10 2.73
CA LEU A 6 -12.71 -34.01 1.75
C LEU A 6 -13.84 -33.03 2.10
N GLU A 7 -13.55 -32.09 3.00
CA GLU A 7 -14.42 -30.95 3.25
C GLU A 7 -14.56 -30.16 1.96
N ILE A 8 -15.75 -30.23 1.37
CA ILE A 8 -16.18 -29.33 0.32
C ILE A 8 -16.18 -27.94 0.98
N LEU A 9 -15.15 -27.14 0.69
CA LEU A 9 -15.12 -25.73 1.07
C LEU A 9 -16.27 -25.05 0.35
N GLU A 10 -17.41 -24.90 1.03
CA GLU A 10 -18.48 -24.02 0.55
C GLU A 10 -17.86 -22.63 0.38
N GLU A 11 -17.80 -22.15 -0.86
CA GLU A 11 -17.34 -20.79 -1.18
C GLU A 11 -18.31 -19.78 -0.55
N HIS A 12 -18.10 -19.48 0.72
CA HIS A 12 -18.79 -18.39 1.38
C HIS A 12 -18.06 -17.08 1.08
N PRO A 13 -18.78 -16.03 0.66
CA PRO A 13 -18.20 -14.70 0.51
C PRO A 13 -17.54 -14.28 1.82
N PHE A 14 -16.27 -13.88 1.77
CA PHE A 14 -15.50 -13.42 2.92
C PHE A 14 -16.31 -12.43 3.78
N HIS A 15 -16.76 -12.84 4.97
CA HIS A 15 -17.34 -11.93 5.94
C HIS A 15 -16.24 -11.48 6.92
N PRO A 16 -16.10 -10.19 7.24
CA PRO A 16 -15.05 -9.69 8.16
C PRO A 16 -15.07 -10.30 9.58
N THR A 17 -16.13 -11.02 9.93
CA THR A 17 -16.27 -11.74 11.21
C THR A 17 -16.07 -13.25 11.07
N ASP A 18 -15.79 -13.76 9.87
CA ASP A 18 -15.41 -15.16 9.70
C ASP A 18 -13.95 -15.31 10.12
N PRO A 19 -13.63 -16.20 11.08
CA PRO A 19 -12.25 -16.49 11.39
C PRO A 19 -11.59 -17.14 10.17
N PRO A 20 -10.30 -16.84 9.90
CA PRO A 20 -9.58 -17.54 8.85
C PRO A 20 -9.55 -19.04 9.16
N TYR A 21 -9.59 -19.87 8.10
CA TYR A 21 -9.60 -21.33 8.23
C TYR A 21 -8.44 -21.81 9.12
N GLY A 22 -8.75 -22.64 10.12
CA GLY A 22 -7.77 -23.11 11.11
C GLY A 22 -7.49 -22.18 12.29
N MET A 23 -8.22 -21.06 12.44
CA MET A 23 -8.19 -20.22 13.65
C MET A 23 -9.51 -20.31 14.44
N GLU A 24 -9.42 -20.09 15.75
CA GLU A 24 -10.62 -19.97 16.60
C GLU A 24 -11.46 -18.76 16.19
N HIS A 25 -12.78 -18.87 16.39
CA HIS A 25 -13.72 -17.77 16.16
C HIS A 25 -13.32 -16.52 16.95
N TYR A 26 -13.57 -15.33 16.39
CA TYR A 26 -13.36 -14.08 17.11
C TYR A 26 -14.25 -14.02 18.35
N ASP A 27 -13.70 -14.35 19.52
CA ASP A 27 -14.42 -14.20 20.78
C ASP A 27 -14.46 -12.71 21.15
N LEU A 28 -15.61 -12.08 20.87
CA LEU A 28 -15.89 -10.68 21.20
C LEU A 28 -15.83 -10.42 22.73
N GLY A 29 -15.78 -11.47 23.55
CA GLY A 29 -15.55 -11.44 25.00
C GLY A 29 -14.08 -11.62 25.44
N THR A 30 -13.13 -11.86 24.52
CA THR A 30 -11.70 -12.12 24.84
C THR A 30 -11.06 -10.98 25.65
N LEU A 31 -11.52 -9.75 25.42
CA LEU A 31 -11.01 -8.57 26.12
C LEU A 31 -11.89 -8.25 27.32
N THR A 32 -11.28 -8.23 28.50
CA THR A 32 -11.93 -7.66 29.70
C THR A 32 -12.34 -6.20 29.43
N LYS A 33 -13.37 -5.72 30.14
CA LYS A 33 -13.89 -4.35 29.97
C LYS A 33 -12.80 -3.27 30.10
N ASP A 34 -11.83 -3.48 30.98
CA ASP A 34 -10.71 -2.57 31.18
C ASP A 34 -9.67 -2.64 30.06
N GLN A 35 -9.41 -3.83 29.52
CA GLN A 35 -8.57 -3.99 28.32
C GLN A 35 -9.23 -3.32 27.11
N GLN A 36 -10.55 -3.50 26.93
CA GLN A 36 -11.29 -2.86 25.87
C GLN A 36 -11.26 -1.32 26.00
N ARG A 37 -11.42 -0.79 27.22
CA ARG A 37 -11.32 0.66 27.47
C ARG A 37 -9.93 1.18 27.14
N THR A 38 -8.89 0.49 27.60
CA THR A 38 -7.49 0.84 27.29
C THR A 38 -7.22 0.80 25.78
N LEU A 39 -7.71 -0.23 25.10
CA LEU A 39 -7.56 -0.38 23.66
C LEU A 39 -8.26 0.76 22.91
N ASN A 40 -9.49 1.11 23.32
CA ASN A 40 -10.24 2.21 22.72
C ASN A 40 -9.51 3.55 22.91
N LEU A 41 -8.96 3.81 24.10
CA LEU A 41 -8.15 5.01 24.35
C LEU A 41 -6.91 5.07 23.44
N LYS A 42 -6.19 3.96 23.29
CA LYS A 42 -5.04 3.85 22.38
C LYS A 42 -5.45 4.08 20.92
N LYS A 43 -6.54 3.46 20.47
CA LYS A 43 -7.08 3.64 19.10
C LYS A 43 -7.45 5.10 18.83
N MET A 44 -8.09 5.78 19.79
CA MET A 44 -8.44 7.20 19.66
C MET A 44 -7.19 8.08 19.54
N LYS A 45 -6.19 7.84 20.38
CA LYS A 45 -4.91 8.55 20.30
C LYS A 45 -4.25 8.35 18.94
N GLN A 46 -4.12 7.10 18.50
CA GLN A 46 -3.51 6.77 17.21
C GLN A 46 -4.26 7.43 16.03
N ARG A 47 -5.60 7.44 16.05
CA ARG A 47 -6.39 8.10 15.00
C ARG A 47 -6.09 9.60 14.92
N LYS A 48 -6.00 10.26 16.08
CA LYS A 48 -5.68 11.69 16.15
C LYS A 48 -4.26 11.97 15.64
N ASP A 49 -3.30 11.15 16.07
CA ASP A 49 -1.90 11.29 15.66
C ASP A 49 -1.76 11.07 14.14
N ASN A 50 -2.46 10.08 13.58
CA ASN A 50 -2.50 9.83 12.13
C ASN A 50 -3.15 10.99 11.36
N GLU A 51 -4.26 11.55 11.85
CA GLU A 51 -4.91 12.69 11.21
C GLU A 51 -3.99 13.92 11.20
N GLN A 52 -3.29 14.16 12.30
CA GLN A 52 -2.31 15.23 12.39
C GLN A 52 -1.15 15.00 11.41
N TYR A 53 -0.68 13.75 11.28
CA TYR A 53 0.31 13.39 10.28
C TYR A 53 -0.20 13.69 8.87
N PHE A 54 -1.38 13.20 8.49
CA PHE A 54 -1.96 13.43 7.16
C PHE A 54 -2.19 14.90 6.82
N LYS A 55 -2.43 15.77 7.82
CA LYS A 55 -2.55 17.21 7.60
C LYS A 55 -1.20 17.92 7.49
N ALA A 56 -0.22 17.52 8.29
CA ALA A 56 1.08 18.17 8.36
C ALA A 56 1.99 17.80 7.19
N HIS A 57 1.78 16.62 6.61
CA HIS A 57 2.71 16.01 5.68
C HIS A 57 2.15 15.91 4.25
N PRO A 58 2.80 16.57 3.28
CA PRO A 58 2.29 16.72 1.91
C PRO A 58 2.43 15.46 1.06
N GLU A 59 3.25 14.47 1.44
CA GLU A 59 3.57 13.33 0.57
C GLU A 59 2.34 12.47 0.25
N ILE A 60 1.41 12.29 1.19
CA ILE A 60 0.18 11.53 0.96
C ILE A 60 -0.70 12.27 -0.05
N LYS A 61 -0.80 13.59 0.08
CA LYS A 61 -1.53 14.43 -0.88
C LYS A 61 -0.87 14.41 -2.26
N GLY A 62 0.46 14.40 -2.32
CA GLY A 62 1.21 14.28 -3.56
C GLY A 62 0.95 12.95 -4.26
N LEU A 63 1.04 11.84 -3.52
CA LEU A 63 0.78 10.50 -4.08
C LEU A 63 -0.63 10.38 -4.66
N ILE A 64 -1.64 10.90 -3.95
CA ILE A 64 -3.03 10.92 -4.44
C ILE A 64 -3.13 11.81 -5.69
N SER A 65 -2.47 12.97 -5.70
CA SER A 65 -2.50 13.90 -6.84
C SER A 65 -1.89 13.30 -8.11
N ILE A 66 -0.80 12.54 -7.95
CA ILE A 66 -0.11 11.87 -9.07
C ILE A 66 -0.93 10.70 -9.58
N LEU A 67 -1.51 9.88 -8.68
CA LEU A 67 -2.44 8.81 -9.06
C LEU A 67 -3.63 9.38 -9.84
N LEU A 68 -4.28 10.44 -9.33
CA LEU A 68 -5.38 11.10 -10.02
C LEU A 68 -4.95 11.66 -11.37
N SER A 69 -3.76 12.26 -11.46
CA SER A 69 -3.23 12.76 -12.73
C SER A 69 -3.07 11.63 -13.75
N HIS A 70 -2.55 10.48 -13.32
CA HIS A 70 -2.41 9.30 -14.17
C HIS A 70 -3.76 8.75 -14.65
N ILE A 71 -4.74 8.64 -13.74
CA ILE A 71 -6.10 8.20 -14.07
C ILE A 71 -6.78 9.16 -15.04
N LEU A 72 -6.64 10.47 -14.83
CA LEU A 72 -7.24 11.49 -15.69
C LEU A 72 -6.58 11.58 -17.07
N GLN A 73 -5.31 11.17 -17.19
CA GLN A 73 -4.60 11.05 -18.47
C GLN A 73 -5.01 9.79 -19.23
N THR A 74 -5.08 8.64 -18.54
CA THR A 74 -5.45 7.35 -19.13
C THR A 74 -6.93 7.26 -19.49
N LYS A 75 -7.80 7.98 -18.76
CA LYS A 75 -9.27 8.01 -18.95
C LYS A 75 -9.87 6.61 -19.15
N PRO A 76 -9.73 5.72 -18.17
CA PRO A 76 -10.25 4.37 -18.28
C PRO A 76 -11.79 4.40 -18.43
N ILE A 77 -12.30 3.65 -19.39
CA ILE A 77 -13.74 3.62 -19.73
C ILE A 77 -14.48 2.57 -18.88
N VAL A 78 -13.79 1.53 -18.41
CA VAL A 78 -14.43 0.32 -17.86
C VAL A 78 -14.10 0.12 -16.38
N ASP A 79 -12.82 0.03 -15.99
CA ASP A 79 -12.45 -0.17 -14.59
C ASP A 79 -11.40 0.83 -14.10
N LEU A 80 -11.77 1.56 -13.05
CA LEU A 80 -10.91 2.50 -12.35
C LEU A 80 -9.90 1.77 -11.44
N HIS A 81 -10.30 0.63 -10.89
CA HIS A 81 -9.47 -0.14 -9.97
C HIS A 81 -8.29 -0.78 -10.69
N GLU A 82 -8.52 -1.31 -11.90
CA GLU A 82 -7.46 -1.83 -12.76
C GLU A 82 -6.44 -0.74 -13.11
N ALA A 83 -6.89 0.46 -13.50
CA ALA A 83 -6.00 1.58 -13.81
C ALA A 83 -5.18 2.03 -12.58
N ALA A 84 -5.79 2.03 -11.39
CA ALA A 84 -5.05 2.29 -10.15
C ALA A 84 -4.05 1.17 -9.82
N GLY A 85 -4.41 -0.09 -10.08
CA GLY A 85 -3.53 -1.24 -9.95
C GLY A 85 -2.32 -1.16 -10.87
N GLU A 86 -2.53 -0.78 -12.13
CA GLU A 86 -1.47 -0.57 -13.11
C GLU A 86 -0.52 0.55 -12.65
N PHE A 87 -1.06 1.65 -12.13
CA PHE A 87 -0.25 2.75 -11.57
C PHE A 87 0.72 2.28 -10.48
N PHE A 88 0.25 1.46 -9.54
CA PHE A 88 1.06 0.94 -8.43
C PHE A 88 1.93 -0.27 -8.81
N SER A 89 1.66 -0.91 -9.95
CA SER A 89 2.49 -1.98 -10.50
C SER A 89 3.78 -1.47 -11.15
N ARG A 90 3.87 -0.16 -11.39
CA ARG A 90 5.08 0.50 -11.91
C ARG A 90 6.23 0.42 -10.89
N PRO A 91 7.48 0.42 -11.35
CA PRO A 91 8.60 0.38 -10.43
C PRO A 91 8.58 1.59 -9.49
N ARG A 92 8.82 1.31 -8.19
CA ARG A 92 8.69 2.30 -7.11
C ARG A 92 9.50 3.58 -7.37
N HIS A 93 10.67 3.47 -7.99
CA HIS A 93 11.53 4.61 -8.30
C HIS A 93 10.85 5.65 -9.22
N LYS A 94 10.01 5.23 -10.17
CA LYS A 94 9.27 6.16 -11.04
C LYS A 94 8.22 6.94 -10.26
N ILE A 95 7.51 6.25 -9.37
CA ILE A 95 6.50 6.88 -8.50
C ILE A 95 7.18 7.87 -7.54
N VAL A 96 8.34 7.51 -6.99
CA VAL A 96 9.13 8.38 -6.11
C VAL A 96 9.64 9.61 -6.87
N ALA A 97 10.09 9.47 -8.12
CA ALA A 97 10.52 10.59 -8.94
C ALA A 97 9.36 11.58 -9.20
N GLU A 98 8.21 11.08 -9.65
CA GLU A 98 7.00 11.90 -9.84
C GLU A 98 6.58 12.62 -8.54
N LEU A 99 6.74 11.95 -7.39
CA LEU A 99 6.45 12.53 -6.08
C LEU A 99 7.43 13.62 -5.67
N LEU A 100 8.73 13.44 -5.95
CA LEU A 100 9.75 14.45 -5.70
C LEU A 100 9.51 15.71 -6.55
N ASP A 101 9.09 15.54 -7.81
CA ASP A 101 8.75 16.65 -8.69
C ASP A 101 7.57 17.44 -8.12
N TYR A 102 6.47 16.75 -7.75
CA TYR A 102 5.31 17.39 -7.12
C TYR A 102 5.67 18.15 -5.83
N LEU A 103 6.49 17.54 -4.96
CA LEU A 103 6.88 18.14 -3.68
C LEU A 103 7.81 19.35 -3.87
N SER A 104 8.64 19.34 -4.92
CA SER A 104 9.49 20.46 -5.29
C SER A 104 8.65 21.65 -5.76
N GLU A 105 7.59 21.40 -6.52
CA GLU A 105 6.63 22.43 -6.94
C GLU A 105 5.79 22.98 -5.77
N SER A 106 5.45 22.13 -4.80
CA SER A 106 4.66 22.54 -3.63
C SER A 106 5.46 23.31 -2.58
N GLY A 107 6.77 23.52 -2.79
CA GLY A 107 7.64 24.27 -1.89
C GLY A 107 7.87 23.58 -0.53
N CYS A 108 7.60 22.27 -0.44
CA CYS A 108 7.81 21.54 0.79
C CYS A 108 9.28 21.12 0.91
N THR A 109 9.87 21.34 2.07
CA THR A 109 11.25 20.94 2.39
C THR A 109 11.24 20.20 3.72
N GLY A 110 11.93 19.06 3.80
CA GLY A 110 11.95 18.26 5.02
C GLY A 110 12.64 16.91 4.86
N SER A 111 12.85 16.24 6.00
CA SER A 111 13.57 14.95 6.10
C SER A 111 12.97 13.84 5.25
N ILE A 112 11.69 13.93 4.90
CA ILE A 112 10.99 12.95 4.05
C ILE A 112 11.52 13.02 2.61
N ILE A 113 11.77 14.22 2.08
CA ILE A 113 12.31 14.39 0.73
C ILE A 113 13.72 13.81 0.65
N ASP A 114 14.51 13.96 1.71
CA ASP A 114 15.86 13.40 1.76
C ASP A 114 15.83 11.85 1.79
N ASN A 115 14.87 11.26 2.52
CA ASN A 115 14.65 9.82 2.50
C ASN A 115 14.20 9.33 1.11
N LEU A 116 13.29 10.05 0.45
CA LEU A 116 12.83 9.71 -0.90
C LEU A 116 13.96 9.80 -1.94
N ARG A 117 14.83 10.82 -1.84
CA ARG A 117 16.03 10.92 -2.69
C ARG A 117 16.98 9.75 -2.47
N LYS A 118 17.16 9.33 -1.22
CA LYS A 118 17.98 8.15 -0.89
C LYS A 118 17.40 6.88 -1.50
N ASP A 119 16.09 6.67 -1.39
CA ASP A 119 15.40 5.52 -2.00
C ASP A 119 15.61 5.49 -3.52
N LEU A 120 15.53 6.65 -4.19
CA LEU A 120 15.78 6.78 -5.62
C LEU A 120 17.22 6.37 -5.97
N SER A 121 18.21 6.93 -5.26
CA SER A 121 19.63 6.66 -5.51
C SER A 121 20.03 5.20 -5.30
N ASN A 122 19.32 4.45 -4.45
CA ASN A 122 19.58 3.03 -4.25
C ASN A 122 19.01 2.16 -5.39
N SER A 123 17.95 2.62 -6.05
CA SER A 123 17.28 1.86 -7.12
C SER A 123 17.95 1.97 -8.49
N GLU A 124 18.70 3.05 -8.74
CA GLU A 124 19.46 3.24 -10.00
C GLU A 124 20.57 2.19 -10.19
N TRP A 125 20.92 1.45 -9.14
CA TRP A 125 21.92 0.37 -9.18
C TRP A 125 21.38 -0.97 -9.66
N GLU A 126 20.06 -1.17 -9.73
CA GLU A 126 19.46 -2.45 -10.14
C GLU A 126 19.08 -2.51 -11.63
N ASP A 127 19.01 -1.38 -12.33
CA ASP A 127 18.63 -1.31 -13.77
C ASP A 127 19.83 -1.43 -14.73
N SER A 128 21.05 -1.60 -14.20
CA SER A 128 22.29 -1.65 -15.00
C SER A 128 22.72 -3.06 -15.44
N THR A 129 21.95 -4.12 -15.14
CA THR A 129 22.34 -5.50 -15.49
C THR A 129 21.62 -6.13 -16.68
N ASP A 130 20.69 -5.42 -17.33
CA ASP A 130 19.98 -5.96 -18.50
C ASP A 130 20.39 -5.21 -19.79
N THR A 131 21.66 -5.30 -20.14
CA THR A 131 22.08 -5.12 -21.53
C THR A 131 23.13 -6.16 -21.86
N GLU A 132 22.95 -6.82 -23.00
CA GLU A 132 23.78 -7.88 -23.58
C GLU A 132 23.45 -9.31 -23.14
N ASN A 133 22.50 -9.92 -23.87
CA ASN A 133 22.73 -11.24 -24.46
C ASN A 133 21.92 -11.33 -25.76
N GLY A 134 22.51 -10.78 -26.83
CA GLY A 134 22.12 -11.12 -28.19
C GLY A 134 22.37 -12.61 -28.41
N VAL A 135 21.30 -13.36 -28.64
CA VAL A 135 21.38 -14.78 -29.01
C VAL A 135 22.04 -14.88 -30.39
N PRO A 136 23.20 -15.55 -30.54
CA PRO A 136 23.70 -15.89 -31.86
C PRO A 136 22.95 -17.13 -32.35
N CYS A 137 22.49 -17.07 -33.59
CA CYS A 137 21.92 -18.19 -34.31
C CYS A 137 22.87 -19.39 -34.36
N VAL A 138 22.34 -20.59 -34.08
CA VAL A 138 22.82 -21.87 -34.64
C VAL A 138 21.60 -22.69 -35.02
#